data_AF-A0A445L5M0-F1
#
_entry.id   AF-A0A445L5M0-F1
#
_cell.length_a   1.000
_cell.length_b   1.000
_cell.length_c   1.000
_cell.angle_alpha   90.00
_cell.angle_beta   90.00
_cell.angle_gamma   90.00
#
_symmetry.space_group_name_H-M   'P 1'
#
loop_
_entity.id
_entity.type
_entity.pdbx_description
1 polymer ?
#
loop_
_entity_poly.entity_id
_entity_poly.type
_entity_poly.pdbx_seq_one_letter_code
_entity_poly.pdbx_strand_id
1 'polypeptide(L)'
;MSLCVHYSPCNSIGVMPQFCTPRTRTSHNRNWDLQRLRIVAKSNSDATQSTSTSLLSFLCPLLKLFSARDPSQPRNFTFELATSSLASLSRFAWGTKSIAESSLNKEITSDLPFSLQLFEFEACPFCRRVREALTELDLSVEVYPCPKGSVRHREVVRRTGGKEQFPFIIDQKSGIFIYESGDIVKYLFERYGEGRSPSSGLLESTIFTGWMPTILRAGRGMTRWEHSRPDPPPGKLELFSYENNPNARIVREALCELELPYILQNVGEGSPRMKLLLDASGSKEVPYFIDHNTGFQSGDYTTILSYLFETYSTVIL
;
A
#
# COMPACT_ATOMS: atom_id res chain seq x y z
N MET A 1 23.13 -51.61 -29.77
CA MET A 1 23.02 -52.37 -31.03
C MET A 1 21.54 -52.45 -31.40
N SER A 2 21.23 -52.04 -32.62
CA SER A 2 19.91 -52.00 -33.26
C SER A 2 19.04 -53.25 -33.05
N LEU A 3 17.72 -53.10 -33.11
CA LEU A 3 16.91 -53.64 -34.23
C LEU A 3 15.45 -53.18 -34.16
N CYS A 4 15.05 -52.42 -35.19
CA CYS A 4 13.69 -52.40 -35.75
C CYS A 4 13.33 -53.76 -36.35
N VAL A 5 12.05 -53.95 -36.72
CA VAL A 5 11.50 -54.61 -37.96
C VAL A 5 10.01 -54.96 -37.68
N HIS A 6 9.05 -54.20 -38.25
CA HIS A 6 8.13 -54.54 -39.38
C HIS A 6 6.98 -55.53 -39.07
N TYR A 7 5.80 -55.56 -39.70
CA TYR A 7 4.90 -54.67 -40.48
C TYR A 7 3.60 -55.50 -40.72
N SER A 8 2.39 -54.94 -40.48
CA SER A 8 1.01 -55.13 -41.07
C SER A 8 0.49 -56.53 -41.58
N PRO A 9 -0.74 -56.73 -42.16
CA PRO A 9 -1.87 -55.83 -42.51
C PRO A 9 -3.34 -56.37 -42.35
N CYS A 10 -4.30 -55.51 -42.76
CA CYS A 10 -5.67 -55.75 -43.31
C CYS A 10 -6.85 -56.09 -42.37
N ASN A 11 -8.13 -55.80 -42.66
CA ASN A 11 -8.91 -54.80 -43.44
C ASN A 11 -10.39 -55.30 -43.32
N SER A 12 -11.41 -54.42 -43.25
CA SER A 12 -12.87 -54.62 -43.55
C SER A 12 -13.69 -53.57 -42.75
N ILE A 13 -14.21 -52.46 -43.30
CA ILE A 13 -15.40 -52.20 -44.17
C ILE A 13 -16.78 -52.47 -43.53
N GLY A 14 -17.58 -51.38 -43.44
CA GLY A 14 -19.06 -51.33 -43.38
C GLY A 14 -19.65 -51.45 -41.97
N VAL A 15 -20.67 -50.72 -41.50
CA VAL A 15 -21.84 -50.08 -42.13
C VAL A 15 -22.45 -49.09 -41.11
N MET A 16 -22.98 -47.95 -41.57
CA MET A 16 -23.89 -47.08 -40.77
C MET A 16 -25.34 -47.59 -40.83
N PRO A 17 -26.15 -47.31 -39.80
CA PRO A 17 -27.40 -46.62 -40.12
C PRO A 17 -27.80 -45.52 -39.12
N GLN A 18 -28.78 -44.77 -39.61
CA GLN A 18 -29.32 -43.48 -39.24
C GLN A 18 -30.31 -43.48 -38.05
N PHE A 19 -30.41 -42.29 -37.45
CA PHE A 19 -31.58 -41.60 -36.85
C PHE A 19 -32.49 -42.33 -35.83
N CYS A 20 -32.44 -41.84 -34.58
CA CYS A 20 -33.60 -41.67 -33.70
C CYS A 20 -33.39 -40.44 -32.80
N THR A 21 -34.30 -39.47 -32.86
CA THR A 21 -34.50 -38.43 -31.83
C THR A 21 -35.38 -39.02 -30.72
N PRO A 22 -35.31 -38.55 -29.44
CA PRO A 22 -36.21 -37.46 -29.04
C PRO A 22 -35.74 -36.53 -27.88
N ARG A 23 -36.42 -35.37 -27.84
CA ARG A 23 -36.79 -34.53 -26.68
C ARG A 23 -35.69 -33.93 -25.78
N THR A 24 -35.41 -32.66 -26.10
CA THR A 24 -35.43 -31.49 -25.19
C THR A 24 -35.48 -31.77 -23.69
N ARG A 25 -34.34 -31.52 -23.03
CA ARG A 25 -34.29 -31.12 -21.62
C ARG A 25 -33.52 -29.80 -21.55
N THR A 26 -34.21 -28.79 -21.05
CA THR A 26 -33.75 -27.42 -20.85
C THR A 26 -32.51 -27.37 -19.97
N SER A 27 -31.37 -27.01 -20.55
CA SER A 27 -30.16 -26.60 -19.82
C SER A 27 -30.16 -25.08 -19.74
N HIS A 28 -30.17 -24.55 -18.51
CA HIS A 28 -29.97 -23.14 -18.23
C HIS A 28 -28.54 -22.73 -18.62
N ASN A 29 -28.41 -22.26 -19.85
CA ASN A 29 -27.22 -21.61 -20.34
C ASN A 29 -27.18 -20.17 -19.79
N ARG A 30 -26.49 -19.93 -18.67
CA ARG A 30 -26.10 -18.58 -18.27
C ARG A 30 -24.85 -18.21 -19.05
N ASN A 31 -25.10 -17.66 -20.24
CA ASN A 31 -24.11 -17.02 -21.09
C ASN A 31 -23.57 -15.80 -20.32
N TRP A 32 -22.36 -15.90 -19.76
CA TRP A 32 -21.63 -14.72 -19.33
C TRP A 32 -20.91 -14.17 -20.55
N ASP A 33 -21.66 -13.42 -21.36
CA ASP A 33 -21.08 -12.55 -22.37
C ASP A 33 -20.17 -11.54 -21.65
N LEU A 34 -18.86 -11.73 -21.82
CA LEU A 34 -17.82 -10.77 -21.44
C LEU A 34 -17.98 -9.53 -22.32
N GLN A 35 -18.96 -8.68 -21.99
CA GLN A 35 -18.95 -7.30 -22.42
C GLN A 35 -17.75 -6.62 -21.79
N ARG A 36 -16.73 -6.40 -22.63
CA ARG A 36 -15.59 -5.52 -22.40
C ARG A 36 -16.13 -4.11 -22.15
N LEU A 37 -16.57 -3.84 -20.93
CA LEU A 37 -16.90 -2.50 -20.46
C LEU A 37 -15.59 -1.72 -20.37
N ARG A 38 -15.23 -1.06 -21.48
CA ARG A 38 -14.39 0.15 -21.43
C ARG A 38 -15.18 1.18 -20.64
N ILE A 39 -14.98 1.23 -19.33
CA ILE A 39 -15.34 2.40 -18.53
C ILE A 39 -14.29 3.46 -18.88
N VAL A 40 -14.51 4.15 -20.00
CA VAL A 40 -13.94 5.48 -20.21
C VAL A 40 -14.75 6.40 -19.32
N ALA A 41 -14.19 6.78 -18.18
CA ALA A 41 -14.77 7.81 -17.33
C ALA A 41 -14.88 9.10 -18.16
N LYS A 42 -16.10 9.42 -18.58
CA LYS A 42 -16.44 10.65 -19.29
C LYS A 42 -16.38 11.79 -18.29
N SER A 43 -15.39 12.68 -18.43
CA SER A 43 -15.34 13.91 -17.64
C SER A 43 -16.50 14.81 -18.04
N ASN A 44 -17.50 14.94 -17.17
CA ASN A 44 -18.39 16.08 -17.23
C ASN A 44 -17.64 17.25 -16.60
N SER A 45 -17.21 18.18 -17.46
CA SER A 45 -16.72 19.49 -17.09
C SER A 45 -17.89 20.36 -16.63
N ASP A 46 -18.30 20.20 -15.38
CA ASP A 46 -18.98 21.27 -14.66
C ASP A 46 -18.00 21.81 -13.62
N ALA A 47 -17.52 23.03 -13.90
CA ALA A 47 -16.59 23.77 -13.09
C ALA A 47 -17.19 24.10 -11.72
N THR A 48 -17.05 23.18 -10.78
CA THR A 48 -17.05 23.48 -9.37
C THR A 48 -15.61 23.71 -8.97
N GLN A 49 -15.26 24.99 -8.80
CA GLN A 49 -13.97 25.44 -8.31
C GLN A 49 -13.59 24.64 -7.06
N SER A 50 -12.52 23.86 -7.17
CA SER A 50 -11.98 23.10 -6.05
C SER A 50 -11.48 24.09 -4.98
N THR A 51 -12.11 24.08 -3.81
CA THR A 51 -11.69 24.82 -2.62
C THR A 51 -10.42 24.27 -1.96
N SER A 52 -9.65 23.43 -2.66
CA SER A 52 -8.40 22.83 -2.18
C SER A 52 -7.23 23.81 -2.01
N THR A 53 -7.36 25.03 -2.53
CA THR A 53 -6.35 26.09 -2.40
C THR A 53 -6.43 26.89 -1.10
N SER A 54 -7.52 26.80 -0.33
CA SER A 54 -7.71 27.67 0.85
C SER A 54 -7.08 27.12 2.14
N LEU A 55 -7.04 25.80 2.35
CA LEU A 55 -6.52 25.23 3.61
C LEU A 55 -5.00 25.22 3.68
N LEU A 56 -4.32 25.02 2.55
CA LEU A 56 -2.84 24.99 2.51
C LEU A 56 -2.23 26.38 2.73
N SER A 57 -2.92 27.46 2.38
CA SER A 57 -2.42 28.83 2.62
C SER A 57 -2.41 29.19 4.10
N PHE A 58 -3.38 28.73 4.90
CA PHE A 58 -3.40 28.90 6.35
C PHE A 58 -2.33 28.08 7.07
N LEU A 59 -1.93 26.94 6.51
CA LEU A 59 -0.90 26.06 7.07
C LEU A 59 0.52 26.47 6.69
N CYS A 60 0.70 27.20 5.58
CA CYS A 60 1.99 27.63 5.06
C CYS A 60 2.89 28.39 6.06
N PRO A 61 2.39 29.35 6.86
CA PRO A 61 3.20 30.03 7.87
C PRO A 61 3.69 29.09 8.97
N LEU A 62 2.82 28.17 9.41
CA LEU A 62 3.13 27.19 10.44
C LEU A 62 4.15 26.15 9.93
N LEU A 63 3.97 25.67 8.71
CA LEU A 63 4.89 24.72 8.07
C LEU A 63 6.27 25.33 7.79
N LYS A 64 6.36 26.65 7.55
CA LYS A 64 7.65 27.36 7.45
C LYS A 64 8.34 27.51 8.80
N LEU A 65 7.58 27.77 9.86
CA LEU A 65 8.11 27.81 11.23
C LEU A 65 8.63 26.43 11.68
N PHE A 66 8.00 25.38 11.19
CA PHE A 66 8.34 23.98 11.44
C PHE A 66 9.01 23.33 10.22
N SER A 67 9.75 24.07 9.39
CA SER A 67 10.45 23.47 8.25
C SER A 67 11.27 22.28 8.75
N ALA A 68 10.98 21.09 8.20
CA ALA A 68 11.59 19.84 8.64
C ALA A 68 13.10 20.03 8.77
N ARG A 69 13.59 19.93 10.01
CA ARG A 69 15.01 19.95 10.32
C ARG A 69 15.69 18.78 9.62
N ASP A 70 16.97 18.94 9.31
CA ASP A 70 17.77 17.89 8.66
C ASP A 70 17.50 16.51 9.29
N PRO A 71 16.91 15.56 8.52
CA PRO A 71 16.36 14.33 9.06
C PRO A 71 17.40 13.33 9.56
N SER A 72 18.68 13.51 9.19
CA SER A 72 19.81 12.68 9.65
C SER A 72 20.46 13.17 10.94
N GLN A 73 20.19 14.39 11.40
CA GLN A 73 20.80 14.92 12.61
C GLN A 73 20.36 14.13 13.86
N PRO A 74 21.17 14.13 14.94
CA PRO A 74 20.79 13.53 16.21
C PRO A 74 19.40 14.01 16.64
N ARG A 75 18.45 13.07 16.70
CA ARG A 75 17.06 13.38 17.00
C ARG A 75 16.87 13.44 18.51
N ASN A 76 16.06 14.39 18.97
CA ASN A 76 15.51 14.31 20.32
C ASN A 76 14.40 13.26 20.30
N PHE A 77 14.75 12.01 20.60
CA PHE A 77 13.82 10.88 20.55
C PHE A 77 12.59 11.07 21.44
N THR A 78 12.75 11.74 22.60
CA THR A 78 11.62 12.11 23.46
C THR A 78 10.65 13.05 22.75
N PHE A 79 11.16 14.07 22.05
CA PHE A 79 10.33 15.00 21.30
C PHE A 79 9.65 14.31 20.10
N GLU A 80 10.38 13.51 19.32
CA GLU A 80 9.83 12.75 18.19
C GLU A 80 8.70 11.83 18.64
N LEU A 81 8.94 11.04 19.69
CA LEU A 81 7.94 10.13 20.24
C LEU A 81 6.73 10.90 20.78
N ALA A 82 6.93 11.97 21.53
CA ALA A 82 5.82 12.75 22.10
C ALA A 82 4.93 13.33 21.00
N THR A 83 5.54 13.92 19.99
CA THR A 83 4.81 14.61 18.93
C THR A 83 4.24 13.62 17.88
N SER A 84 4.86 12.44 17.70
CA SER A 84 4.26 11.31 16.97
C SER A 84 3.10 10.68 17.74
N SER A 85 3.22 10.54 19.06
CA SER A 85 2.12 10.05 19.90
C SER A 85 0.91 10.99 19.85
N LEU A 86 1.14 12.30 19.94
CA LEU A 86 0.07 13.29 19.79
C LEU A 86 -0.57 13.24 18.40
N ALA A 87 0.24 13.06 17.34
CA ALA A 87 -0.26 12.87 15.99
C ALA A 87 -1.11 11.60 15.84
N SER A 88 -0.74 10.50 16.49
CA SER A 88 -1.55 9.27 16.52
C SER A 88 -2.86 9.48 17.28
N LEU A 89 -2.79 10.05 18.48
CA LEU A 89 -3.97 10.30 19.32
C LEU A 89 -4.99 11.22 18.64
N SER A 90 -4.54 12.17 17.80
CA SER A 90 -5.43 13.05 17.03
C SER A 90 -6.34 12.29 16.04
N ARG A 91 -6.00 11.03 15.72
CA ARG A 91 -6.75 10.15 14.82
C ARG A 91 -7.62 9.13 15.56
N PHE A 92 -7.77 9.27 16.89
CA PHE A 92 -8.59 8.37 17.70
C PHE A 92 -8.23 6.89 17.47
N ALA A 93 -9.21 6.05 17.11
CA ALA A 93 -9.04 4.62 16.92
C ALA A 93 -8.76 4.19 15.47
N TRP A 94 -8.82 5.11 14.49
CA TRP A 94 -8.62 4.74 13.08
C TRP A 94 -7.15 4.37 12.82
N GLY A 95 -6.96 3.27 12.09
CA GLY A 95 -5.63 2.74 11.80
C GLY A 95 -4.95 2.04 12.97
N THR A 96 -5.67 1.69 14.05
CA THR A 96 -5.13 0.87 15.16
C THR A 96 -5.48 -0.61 15.01
N LYS A 97 -6.73 -0.93 14.65
CA LYS A 97 -7.26 -2.29 14.65
C LYS A 97 -7.33 -2.86 13.24
N SER A 98 -7.11 -4.16 13.15
CA SER A 98 -7.37 -4.95 11.96
C SER A 98 -8.66 -5.74 12.17
N ILE A 99 -9.62 -5.56 11.26
CA ILE A 99 -10.89 -6.27 11.25
C ILE A 99 -10.85 -7.23 10.06
N ALA A 100 -10.10 -8.31 10.27
CA ALA A 100 -10.11 -9.45 9.37
C ALA A 100 -11.17 -10.43 9.88
N GLU A 101 -12.23 -10.66 9.08
CA GLU A 101 -13.14 -11.76 9.37
C GLU A 101 -12.43 -13.09 9.15
N SER A 102 -12.68 -14.06 10.03
CA SER A 102 -11.99 -15.37 10.09
C SER A 102 -12.19 -16.28 8.86
N SER A 103 -12.85 -15.80 7.81
CA SER A 103 -13.08 -16.49 6.53
C SER A 103 -11.78 -16.74 5.76
N LEU A 104 -10.69 -16.03 6.07
CA LEU A 104 -9.35 -16.30 5.54
C LEU A 104 -8.51 -17.15 6.51
N ASN A 105 -8.94 -18.39 6.75
CA ASN A 105 -8.02 -19.53 7.03
C ASN A 105 -7.20 -19.91 5.78
N LYS A 106 -6.93 -18.95 4.90
CA LYS A 106 -5.97 -19.11 3.81
C LYS A 106 -4.62 -18.94 4.49
N GLU A 107 -3.79 -19.99 4.49
CA GLU A 107 -2.43 -19.93 5.02
C GLU A 107 -1.82 -18.58 4.62
N ILE A 108 -1.59 -17.72 5.60
CA ILE A 108 -0.98 -16.41 5.39
C ILE A 108 0.49 -16.69 5.15
N THR A 109 0.80 -17.22 3.98
CA THR A 109 2.15 -17.29 3.47
C THR A 109 2.55 -15.87 3.07
N SER A 110 3.79 -15.48 3.34
CA SER A 110 4.43 -14.26 2.83
C SER A 110 4.34 -14.13 1.29
N ASP A 111 3.97 -15.22 0.59
CA ASP A 111 3.87 -15.40 -0.85
C ASP A 111 2.64 -14.80 -1.55
N LEU A 112 2.00 -13.77 -1.01
CA LEU A 112 1.16 -12.95 -1.90
C LEU A 112 2.13 -12.22 -2.86
N PRO A 113 2.10 -12.48 -4.19
CA PRO A 113 2.75 -11.55 -5.10
C PRO A 113 2.08 -10.22 -4.84
N PHE A 114 2.85 -9.24 -4.34
CA PHE A 114 2.34 -7.95 -3.89
C PHE A 114 1.74 -7.22 -5.09
N SER A 115 0.48 -7.52 -5.37
CA SER A 115 -0.22 -7.00 -6.54
C SER A 115 -0.72 -5.59 -6.29
N LEU A 116 -0.79 -5.18 -5.02
CA LEU A 116 -1.29 -3.90 -4.61
C LEU A 116 -0.11 -2.98 -4.33
N GLN A 117 0.05 -1.97 -5.19
CA GLN A 117 1.09 -0.95 -5.09
C GLN A 117 0.44 0.37 -4.70
N LEU A 118 0.91 0.99 -3.63
CA LEU A 118 0.46 2.27 -3.13
C LEU A 118 1.54 3.33 -3.37
N PHE A 119 1.21 4.32 -4.18
CA PHE A 119 2.02 5.52 -4.38
C PHE A 119 1.49 6.63 -3.48
N GLU A 120 2.31 7.08 -2.54
CA GLU A 120 1.85 7.90 -1.42
C GLU A 120 3.00 8.71 -0.79
N PHE A 121 2.70 9.62 0.13
CA PHE A 121 3.73 10.18 1.01
C PHE A 121 3.17 10.39 2.42
N GLU A 122 4.01 10.19 3.45
CA GLU A 122 3.56 10.01 4.84
C GLU A 122 2.79 11.23 5.37
N ALA A 123 3.23 12.44 5.01
CA ALA A 123 2.63 13.71 5.43
C ALA A 123 1.26 14.02 4.78
N CYS A 124 0.77 13.20 3.84
CA CYS A 124 -0.48 13.46 3.13
C CYS A 124 -1.71 12.95 3.91
N PRO A 125 -2.69 13.81 4.23
CA PRO A 125 -3.91 13.38 4.91
C PRO A 125 -4.74 12.37 4.10
N PHE A 126 -4.76 12.52 2.77
CA PHE A 126 -5.49 11.61 1.89
C PHE A 126 -4.79 10.25 1.76
N CYS A 127 -3.46 10.21 1.78
CA CYS A 127 -2.71 8.96 1.80
C CYS A 127 -2.92 8.23 3.11
N ARG A 128 -2.90 8.96 4.23
CA ARG A 128 -3.23 8.42 5.55
C ARG A 128 -4.58 7.71 5.57
N ARG A 129 -5.63 8.31 5.01
CA ARG A 129 -6.95 7.66 4.89
C ARG A 129 -6.87 6.28 4.23
N VAL A 130 -6.07 6.14 3.17
CA VAL A 130 -5.85 4.85 2.51
C VAL A 130 -5.05 3.90 3.41
N ARG A 131 -4.01 4.38 4.11
CA ARG A 131 -3.25 3.55 5.07
C ARG A 131 -4.12 3.07 6.25
N GLU A 132 -5.02 3.90 6.77
CA GLU A 132 -6.01 3.51 7.79
C GLU A 132 -6.90 2.36 7.28
N ALA A 133 -7.38 2.44 6.04
CA ALA A 133 -8.15 1.37 5.41
C ALA A 133 -7.33 0.10 5.18
N LEU A 134 -6.06 0.21 4.76
CA LEU A 134 -5.16 -0.93 4.60
C LEU A 134 -4.90 -1.64 5.95
N THR A 135 -4.73 -0.89 7.03
CA THR A 135 -4.63 -1.46 8.38
C THR A 135 -5.93 -2.17 8.78
N GLU A 136 -7.08 -1.54 8.57
CA GLU A 136 -8.38 -2.13 8.92
C GLU A 136 -8.65 -3.44 8.17
N LEU A 137 -8.24 -3.52 6.90
CA LEU A 137 -8.37 -4.71 6.06
C LEU A 137 -7.22 -5.71 6.20
N ASP A 138 -6.23 -5.42 7.07
CA ASP A 138 -5.03 -6.25 7.27
C ASP A 138 -4.26 -6.57 5.98
N LEU A 139 -4.18 -5.59 5.07
CA LEU A 139 -3.61 -5.77 3.73
C LEU A 139 -2.11 -5.48 3.70
N SER A 140 -1.35 -6.39 3.10
CA SER A 140 0.05 -6.14 2.76
C SER A 140 0.18 -5.54 1.37
N VAL A 141 1.02 -4.52 1.24
CA VAL A 141 1.16 -3.74 0.00
C VAL A 141 2.62 -3.37 -0.26
N GLU A 142 2.96 -3.12 -1.52
CA GLU A 142 4.18 -2.41 -1.87
C GLU A 142 3.92 -0.91 -1.78
N VAL A 143 4.71 -0.20 -0.98
CA VAL A 143 4.63 1.26 -0.85
C VAL A 143 5.76 1.89 -1.65
N TYR A 144 5.39 2.87 -2.48
CA TYR A 144 6.29 3.67 -3.30
C TYR A 144 6.20 5.14 -2.86
N PRO A 145 7.10 5.61 -1.97
CA PRO A 145 7.03 6.96 -1.47
C PRO A 145 7.24 8.03 -2.54
N CYS A 146 6.39 9.03 -2.54
CA CYS A 146 6.33 10.13 -3.51
C CYS A 146 6.38 11.50 -2.81
N PRO A 147 7.33 11.75 -1.89
CA PRO A 147 7.45 13.06 -1.25
C PRO A 147 7.71 14.16 -2.28
N LYS A 148 7.54 15.42 -1.91
CA LYS A 148 7.92 16.54 -2.78
C LYS A 148 9.41 16.46 -3.12
N GLY A 149 9.76 16.64 -4.40
CA GLY A 149 11.15 16.54 -4.88
C GLY A 149 11.61 15.12 -5.22
N SER A 150 10.78 14.08 -4.98
CA SER A 150 10.99 12.76 -5.59
C SER A 150 10.75 12.81 -7.09
N VAL A 151 11.41 11.94 -7.85
CA VAL A 151 11.25 11.88 -9.31
C VAL A 151 10.86 10.47 -9.76
N ARG A 152 11.41 9.42 -9.14
CA ARG A 152 11.28 8.05 -9.65
C ARG A 152 9.84 7.56 -9.63
N HIS A 153 9.21 7.60 -8.45
CA HIS A 153 7.86 7.07 -8.28
C HIS A 153 6.80 8.03 -8.82
N ARG A 154 7.02 9.34 -8.72
CA ARG A 154 6.13 10.37 -9.30
C ARG A 154 6.01 10.25 -10.81
N GLU A 155 7.13 9.97 -11.49
CA GLU A 155 7.14 9.73 -12.93
C GLU A 155 6.33 8.50 -13.33
N VAL A 156 6.35 7.42 -12.52
CA VAL A 156 5.51 6.24 -12.74
C VAL A 156 4.02 6.61 -12.66
N VAL A 157 3.62 7.39 -11.64
CA VAL A 157 2.24 7.86 -11.49
C VAL A 157 1.84 8.77 -12.66
N ARG A 158 2.71 9.70 -13.06
CA ARG A 158 2.47 10.60 -14.20
C ARG A 158 2.29 9.84 -15.51
N ARG A 159 3.13 8.84 -15.78
CA ARG A 159 3.04 8.00 -16.99
C ARG A 159 1.80 7.11 -17.00
N THR A 160 1.44 6.56 -15.85
CA THR A 160 0.37 5.54 -15.75
C THR A 160 -1.01 6.17 -15.63
N GLY A 161 -1.17 7.18 -14.77
CA GLY A 161 -2.46 7.82 -14.52
C GLY A 161 -2.59 9.26 -15.04
N GLY A 162 -1.54 9.82 -15.66
CA GLY A 162 -1.61 11.09 -16.39
C GLY A 162 -1.41 12.35 -15.54
N LYS A 163 -1.44 12.25 -14.21
CA LYS A 163 -1.19 13.38 -13.29
C LYS A 163 -0.49 12.94 -12.00
N GLU A 164 0.37 13.79 -11.45
CA GLU A 164 1.01 13.56 -10.14
C GLU A 164 0.05 13.84 -8.98
N GLN A 165 -0.94 12.97 -8.82
CA GLN A 165 -1.91 13.02 -7.72
C GLN A 165 -1.74 11.82 -6.79
N PHE A 166 -1.86 12.06 -5.48
CA PHE A 166 -1.67 11.06 -4.44
C PHE A 166 -2.82 11.10 -3.41
N PRO A 167 -3.23 9.96 -2.84
CA PRO A 167 -2.72 8.61 -3.12
C PRO A 167 -3.12 8.10 -4.50
N PHE A 168 -2.34 7.16 -5.01
CA PHE A 168 -2.62 6.42 -6.25
C PHE A 168 -2.34 4.93 -6.01
N ILE A 169 -3.29 4.08 -6.35
CA ILE A 169 -3.15 2.63 -6.25
C ILE A 169 -3.07 1.99 -7.62
N ILE A 170 -2.18 1.01 -7.75
CA ILE A 170 -2.18 0.02 -8.84
C ILE A 170 -2.53 -1.33 -8.22
N ASP A 171 -3.63 -1.95 -8.65
CA ASP A 171 -3.91 -3.35 -8.38
C ASP A 171 -3.64 -4.18 -9.63
N GLN A 172 -2.48 -4.82 -9.65
CA GLN A 172 -2.02 -5.68 -10.75
C GLN A 172 -2.91 -6.91 -10.94
N LYS A 173 -3.57 -7.43 -9.89
CA LYS A 173 -4.46 -8.60 -10.02
C LYS A 173 -5.71 -8.26 -10.81
N SER A 174 -6.21 -7.05 -10.63
CA SER A 174 -7.43 -6.58 -11.29
C SER A 174 -7.14 -5.75 -12.54
N GLY A 175 -5.89 -5.31 -12.74
CA GLY A 175 -5.47 -4.47 -13.85
C GLY A 175 -6.03 -3.04 -13.76
N ILE A 176 -6.30 -2.56 -12.54
CA ILE A 176 -6.96 -1.27 -12.29
C ILE A 176 -5.97 -0.30 -11.64
N PHE A 177 -6.10 0.97 -12.01
CA PHE A 177 -5.36 2.10 -11.45
C PHE A 177 -6.37 3.14 -10.93
N ILE A 178 -6.23 3.58 -9.68
CA ILE A 178 -7.26 4.37 -8.99
C ILE A 178 -6.64 5.60 -8.33
N TYR A 179 -7.22 6.77 -8.60
CA TYR A 179 -6.99 8.02 -7.87
C TYR A 179 -8.09 8.24 -6.83
N GLU A 180 -8.04 9.38 -6.12
CA GLU A 180 -9.02 9.80 -5.13
C GLU A 180 -9.10 8.84 -3.95
N SER A 181 -8.60 9.28 -2.80
CA SER A 181 -8.55 8.45 -1.59
C SER A 181 -9.90 7.84 -1.19
N GLY A 182 -11.03 8.50 -1.46
CA GLY A 182 -12.37 7.95 -1.20
C GLY A 182 -12.71 6.76 -2.10
N ASP A 183 -12.43 6.88 -3.41
CA ASP A 183 -12.66 5.81 -4.39
C ASP A 183 -11.73 4.63 -4.14
N ILE A 184 -10.47 4.91 -3.78
CA ILE A 184 -9.51 3.88 -3.37
C ILE A 184 -10.03 3.11 -2.16
N VAL A 185 -10.45 3.80 -1.09
CA VAL A 185 -11.00 3.11 0.10
C VAL A 185 -12.22 2.28 -0.28
N LYS A 186 -13.18 2.85 -1.01
CA LYS A 186 -14.35 2.11 -1.47
C LYS A 186 -13.96 0.84 -2.23
N TYR A 187 -13.02 0.94 -3.16
CA TYR A 187 -12.50 -0.19 -3.92
C TYR A 187 -11.87 -1.26 -3.02
N LEU A 188 -11.02 -0.86 -2.06
CA LEU A 188 -10.35 -1.80 -1.16
C LEU A 188 -11.36 -2.61 -0.34
N PHE A 189 -12.39 -1.95 0.19
CA PHE A 189 -13.45 -2.60 0.94
C PHE A 189 -14.37 -3.47 0.08
N GLU A 190 -14.69 -3.03 -1.14
CA GLU A 190 -15.45 -3.84 -2.09
C GLU A 190 -14.69 -5.10 -2.52
N ARG A 191 -13.39 -4.96 -2.81
CA ARG A 191 -12.57 -6.03 -3.39
C ARG A 191 -11.98 -6.98 -2.36
N TYR A 192 -11.53 -6.44 -1.22
CA TYR A 192 -10.77 -7.18 -0.20
C TYR A 192 -11.47 -7.20 1.17
N GLY A 193 -12.50 -6.39 1.39
CA GLY A 193 -13.31 -6.37 2.60
C GLY A 193 -14.64 -7.11 2.47
N GLU A 194 -14.79 -8.00 1.48
CA GLU A 194 -16.03 -8.75 1.22
C GLU A 194 -17.27 -7.85 1.01
N GLY A 195 -17.07 -6.61 0.53
CA GLY A 195 -18.15 -5.66 0.30
C GLY A 195 -18.64 -4.93 1.55
N ARG A 196 -18.03 -5.17 2.73
CA ARG A 196 -18.37 -4.42 3.94
C ARG A 196 -17.98 -2.95 3.82
N SER A 197 -18.67 -2.08 4.54
CA SER A 197 -18.31 -0.66 4.59
C SER A 197 -17.11 -0.40 5.52
N PRO A 198 -16.32 0.67 5.29
CA PRO A 198 -15.29 1.10 6.23
C PRO A 198 -15.87 1.44 7.59
N SER A 199 -15.04 1.33 8.64
CA SER A 199 -15.43 1.73 9.99
C SER A 199 -15.93 3.18 10.03
N SER A 200 -16.97 3.42 10.83
CA SER A 200 -17.65 4.71 10.91
C SER A 200 -16.67 5.87 11.09
N GLY A 201 -16.84 6.92 10.28
CA GLY A 201 -16.04 8.14 10.31
C GLY A 201 -14.64 8.03 9.70
N LEU A 202 -14.18 6.88 9.18
CA LEU A 202 -12.86 6.76 8.53
C LEU A 202 -12.74 7.75 7.35
N LEU A 203 -13.76 7.85 6.50
CA LEU A 203 -13.76 8.76 5.35
C LEU A 203 -13.92 10.23 5.76
N GLU A 204 -14.87 10.52 6.64
CA GLU A 204 -15.25 11.89 7.02
C GLU A 204 -14.20 12.56 7.91
N SER A 205 -13.60 11.81 8.82
CA SER A 205 -12.67 12.35 9.83
C SER A 205 -11.38 12.91 9.24
N THR A 206 -10.97 12.44 8.05
CA THR A 206 -9.79 12.97 7.35
C THR A 206 -9.91 14.46 7.07
N ILE A 207 -11.12 14.97 6.81
CA ILE A 207 -11.36 16.40 6.55
C ILE A 207 -11.05 17.23 7.81
N PHE A 208 -11.42 16.71 8.98
CA PHE A 208 -11.32 17.44 10.25
C PHE A 208 -9.97 17.27 10.94
N THR A 209 -9.40 16.06 10.93
CA THR A 209 -8.24 15.70 11.76
C THR A 209 -7.11 15.05 10.97
N GLY A 210 -7.30 14.75 9.68
CA GLY A 210 -6.28 14.10 8.86
C GLY A 210 -5.01 14.94 8.67
N TRP A 211 -5.10 16.27 8.78
CA TRP A 211 -3.99 17.21 8.64
C TRP A 211 -3.23 17.50 9.94
N MET A 212 -3.81 17.15 11.10
CA MET A 212 -3.18 17.37 12.41
C MET A 212 -1.79 16.72 12.51
N PRO A 213 -1.60 15.46 12.06
CA PRO A 213 -0.29 14.82 12.04
C PRO A 213 0.76 15.60 11.26
N THR A 214 0.42 16.14 10.09
CA THR A 214 1.33 16.95 9.27
C THR A 214 1.85 18.16 10.02
N ILE A 215 0.99 18.83 10.80
CA ILE A 215 1.39 19.97 11.62
C ILE A 215 2.24 19.52 12.81
N LEU A 216 1.73 18.56 13.59
CA LEU A 216 2.38 18.09 14.80
C LEU A 216 3.75 17.49 14.51
N ARG A 217 3.91 16.93 13.30
CA ARG A 217 5.14 16.37 12.77
C ARG A 217 5.93 17.33 11.90
N ALA A 218 5.65 18.64 11.91
CA ALA A 218 6.52 19.60 11.25
C ALA A 218 6.79 19.25 9.75
N GLY A 219 5.82 18.62 9.09
CA GLY A 219 5.98 18.13 7.72
C GLY A 219 7.00 16.99 7.51
N ARG A 220 7.37 16.20 8.54
CA ARG A 220 8.14 14.95 8.35
C ARG A 220 7.45 14.07 7.30
N GLY A 221 8.24 13.50 6.39
CA GLY A 221 7.71 12.73 5.25
C GLY A 221 7.06 13.57 4.13
N MET A 222 7.17 14.90 4.14
CA MET A 222 6.61 15.76 3.08
C MET A 222 7.55 15.97 1.90
N THR A 223 8.86 16.03 2.16
CA THR A 223 9.88 16.38 1.15
C THR A 223 10.98 15.33 1.16
N ARG A 224 11.47 14.98 -0.03
CA ARG A 224 12.64 14.10 -0.20
C ARG A 224 13.85 14.78 0.42
N TRP A 225 14.63 14.05 1.19
CA TRP A 225 15.89 14.57 1.71
C TRP A 225 16.95 14.62 0.60
N GLU A 226 17.74 15.69 0.56
CA GLU A 226 18.65 15.95 -0.56
C GLU A 226 19.75 14.90 -0.69
N HIS A 227 20.21 14.34 0.43
CA HIS A 227 21.24 13.32 0.50
C HIS A 227 20.73 11.88 0.33
N SER A 228 19.44 11.71 0.02
CA SER A 228 18.92 10.38 -0.29
C SER A 228 19.60 9.84 -1.54
N ARG A 229 19.96 8.55 -1.55
CA ARG A 229 20.55 7.92 -2.73
C ARG A 229 19.61 8.04 -3.95
N PRO A 230 20.18 8.22 -5.16
CA PRO A 230 19.37 8.29 -6.38
C PRO A 230 18.79 6.91 -6.76
N ASP A 231 19.57 5.86 -6.56
CA ASP A 231 19.20 4.50 -6.93
C ASP A 231 18.40 3.80 -5.81
N PRO A 232 17.35 3.03 -6.15
CA PRO A 232 16.64 2.21 -5.16
C PRO A 232 17.54 1.08 -4.64
N PRO A 233 17.24 0.55 -3.43
CA PRO A 233 17.83 -0.71 -3.00
C PRO A 233 17.55 -1.82 -4.04
N PRO A 234 18.52 -2.70 -4.33
CA PRO A 234 18.37 -3.75 -5.35
C PRO A 234 17.35 -4.83 -4.94
N GLY A 235 17.13 -5.00 -3.65
CA GLY A 235 16.20 -5.94 -3.04
C GLY A 235 15.24 -5.25 -2.08
N LYS A 236 14.38 -6.06 -1.48
CA LYS A 236 13.19 -5.58 -0.78
C LYS A 236 13.51 -5.09 0.62
N LEU A 237 13.02 -3.89 0.96
CA LEU A 237 12.84 -3.47 2.35
C LEU A 237 11.46 -3.92 2.81
N GLU A 238 11.33 -4.33 4.07
CA GLU A 238 10.08 -4.80 4.64
C GLU A 238 9.85 -4.18 6.01
N LEU A 239 8.60 -3.78 6.27
CA LEU A 239 8.20 -3.12 7.51
C LEU A 239 6.89 -3.72 8.01
N PHE A 240 6.93 -4.31 9.20
CA PHE A 240 5.75 -4.61 10.00
C PHE A 240 5.31 -3.37 10.74
N SER A 241 4.06 -2.94 10.51
CA SER A 241 3.55 -1.67 11.00
C SER A 241 2.01 -1.64 11.01
N TYR A 242 1.44 -0.63 11.65
CA TYR A 242 0.07 -0.18 11.42
C TYR A 242 0.02 1.34 11.48
N GLU A 243 -0.99 1.97 10.85
CA GLU A 243 -1.01 3.42 10.60
C GLU A 243 -0.90 4.24 11.89
N ASN A 244 -1.63 3.85 12.94
CA ASN A 244 -1.72 4.62 14.17
C ASN A 244 -0.60 4.36 15.19
N ASN A 245 0.40 3.53 14.87
CA ASN A 245 1.54 3.31 15.75
C ASN A 245 2.54 4.48 15.68
N PRO A 246 2.89 5.13 16.81
CA PRO A 246 3.77 6.30 16.80
C PRO A 246 5.22 5.99 16.40
N ASN A 247 5.77 4.85 16.84
CA ASN A 247 7.14 4.44 16.50
C ASN A 247 7.23 4.07 15.02
N ALA A 248 6.25 3.32 14.53
CA ALA A 248 6.23 2.90 13.13
C ALA A 248 5.99 4.07 12.18
N ARG A 249 5.25 5.11 12.60
CA ARG A 249 5.17 6.36 11.84
C ARG A 249 6.53 6.98 11.61
N ILE A 250 7.37 7.06 12.65
CA ILE A 250 8.70 7.68 12.53
C ILE A 250 9.57 6.91 11.52
N VAL A 251 9.46 5.58 11.47
CA VAL A 251 10.14 4.75 10.46
C VAL A 251 9.59 5.02 9.05
N ARG A 252 8.26 5.10 8.88
CA ARG A 252 7.64 5.44 7.59
C ARG A 252 8.01 6.83 7.11
N GLU A 253 8.13 7.81 8.01
CA GLU A 253 8.62 9.15 7.69
C GLU A 253 10.04 9.10 7.11
N ALA A 254 10.94 8.33 7.71
CA ALA A 254 12.31 8.16 7.22
C ALA A 254 12.36 7.44 5.87
N LEU A 255 11.62 6.35 5.71
CA LEU A 255 11.50 5.65 4.41
C LEU A 255 10.96 6.60 3.32
N CYS A 256 9.99 7.44 3.69
CA CYS A 256 9.42 8.42 2.78
C CYS A 256 10.42 9.51 2.39
N GLU A 257 11.13 10.09 3.37
CA GLU A 257 12.14 11.13 3.13
C GLU A 257 13.31 10.62 2.28
N LEU A 258 13.68 9.34 2.44
CA LEU A 258 14.72 8.68 1.66
C LEU A 258 14.23 8.16 0.29
N GLU A 259 12.95 8.34 -0.05
CA GLU A 259 12.32 7.80 -1.27
C GLU A 259 12.52 6.28 -1.43
N LEU A 260 12.51 5.54 -0.31
CA LEU A 260 12.78 4.11 -0.29
C LEU A 260 11.48 3.30 -0.47
N PRO A 261 11.37 2.46 -1.50
CA PRO A 261 10.23 1.57 -1.66
C PRO A 261 10.33 0.42 -0.66
N TYR A 262 9.20 -0.01 -0.12
CA TYR A 262 9.17 -1.06 0.89
C TYR A 262 7.88 -1.88 0.83
N ILE A 263 7.93 -3.10 1.33
CA ILE A 263 6.76 -3.92 1.61
C ILE A 263 6.24 -3.52 2.98
N LEU A 264 4.97 -3.11 3.03
CA LEU A 264 4.24 -2.90 4.26
C LEU A 264 3.50 -4.18 4.63
N GLN A 265 3.86 -4.77 5.77
CA GLN A 265 3.09 -5.81 6.43
C GLN A 265 2.19 -5.15 7.47
N ASN A 266 0.90 -4.95 7.16
CA ASN A 266 -0.03 -4.44 8.16
C ASN A 266 -0.22 -5.47 9.27
N VAL A 267 -0.11 -5.02 10.52
CA VAL A 267 -0.25 -5.84 11.73
C VAL A 267 -0.95 -5.02 12.82
N GLY A 268 -2.17 -4.57 12.53
CA GLY A 268 -3.00 -3.87 13.52
C GLY A 268 -3.42 -4.80 14.66
N GLU A 269 -3.97 -4.22 15.73
CA GLU A 269 -4.54 -5.00 16.84
C GLU A 269 -5.58 -5.99 16.29
N GLY A 270 -5.42 -7.28 16.61
CA GLY A 270 -6.29 -8.35 16.11
C GLY A 270 -5.88 -8.95 14.76
N SER A 271 -4.81 -8.45 14.13
CA SER A 271 -4.31 -8.96 12.86
C SER A 271 -3.88 -10.44 12.96
N PRO A 272 -4.34 -11.34 12.06
CA PRO A 272 -3.81 -12.69 11.94
C PRO A 272 -2.34 -12.72 11.47
N ARG A 273 -1.85 -11.66 10.81
CA ARG A 273 -0.42 -11.53 10.43
C ARG A 273 0.50 -11.29 11.64
N MET A 274 -0.05 -11.07 12.83
CA MET A 274 0.72 -11.03 14.08
C MET A 274 1.59 -12.28 14.29
N LYS A 275 1.16 -13.44 13.79
CA LYS A 275 1.98 -14.66 13.82
C LYS A 275 3.27 -14.50 13.00
N LEU A 276 3.19 -13.91 11.82
CA LEU A 276 4.38 -13.66 10.96
C LEU A 276 5.37 -12.73 11.65
N LEU A 277 4.87 -11.69 12.33
CA LEU A 277 5.71 -10.79 13.13
C LEU A 277 6.39 -11.53 14.28
N LEU A 278 5.66 -12.38 14.99
CA LEU A 278 6.20 -13.17 16.09
C LEU A 278 7.26 -14.16 15.62
N ASP A 279 7.01 -14.84 14.50
CA ASP A 279 7.94 -15.80 13.91
C ASP A 279 9.22 -15.11 13.42
N ALA A 280 9.12 -13.89 12.88
CA ALA A 280 10.27 -13.12 12.39
C ALA A 280 11.08 -12.43 13.51
N SER A 281 10.40 -11.84 14.50
CA SER A 281 11.02 -10.95 15.49
C SER A 281 11.16 -11.54 16.89
N GLY A 282 10.43 -12.62 17.22
CA GLY A 282 10.25 -13.09 18.59
C GLY A 282 9.39 -12.18 19.47
N SER A 283 8.81 -11.11 18.90
CA SER A 283 7.98 -10.12 19.58
C SER A 283 6.67 -9.86 18.82
N LYS A 284 5.72 -9.22 19.49
CA LYS A 284 4.47 -8.71 18.88
C LYS A 284 4.49 -7.18 18.70
N GLU A 285 5.63 -6.57 19.02
CA GLU A 285 5.80 -5.13 18.97
C GLU A 285 6.13 -4.65 17.57
N VAL A 286 5.62 -3.46 17.24
CA VAL A 286 5.92 -2.76 15.99
C VAL A 286 6.53 -1.40 16.29
N PRO A 287 7.38 -0.85 15.39
CA PRO A 287 7.77 -1.40 14.10
C PRO A 287 8.69 -2.63 14.20
N TYR A 288 8.71 -3.46 13.17
CA TYR A 288 9.81 -4.38 12.92
C TYR A 288 10.24 -4.25 11.46
N PHE A 289 11.50 -3.91 11.25
CA PHE A 289 12.06 -3.61 9.94
C PHE A 289 13.07 -4.67 9.55
N ILE A 290 13.03 -5.06 8.28
CA ILE A 290 13.94 -6.03 7.68
C ILE A 290 14.48 -5.45 6.37
N ASP A 291 15.80 -5.47 6.23
CA ASP A 291 16.49 -5.19 4.98
C ASP A 291 17.10 -6.48 4.43
N HIS A 292 16.44 -7.03 3.41
CA HIS A 292 16.89 -8.26 2.76
C HIS A 292 18.19 -8.07 1.96
N ASN A 293 18.64 -6.84 1.72
CA ASN A 293 19.89 -6.55 1.01
C ASN A 293 21.13 -6.75 1.88
N THR A 294 21.01 -6.36 3.15
CA THR A 294 22.13 -6.33 4.10
C THR A 294 22.01 -7.40 5.18
N GLY A 295 20.83 -7.99 5.34
CA GLY A 295 20.49 -8.86 6.46
C GLY A 295 20.19 -8.11 7.75
N PHE A 296 20.09 -6.77 7.71
CA PHE A 296 19.74 -5.98 8.88
C PHE A 296 18.28 -6.20 9.28
N GLN A 297 18.03 -6.36 10.57
CA GLN A 297 16.68 -6.44 11.13
C GLN A 297 16.65 -5.84 12.54
N SER A 298 15.59 -5.10 12.87
CA SER A 298 15.43 -4.50 14.20
C SER A 298 13.97 -4.16 14.48
N GLY A 299 13.59 -4.24 15.76
CA GLY A 299 12.33 -3.69 16.29
C GLY A 299 12.48 -2.33 16.99
N ASP A 300 13.71 -1.89 17.25
CA ASP A 300 13.97 -0.60 17.86
C ASP A 300 13.99 0.50 16.80
N TYR A 301 13.00 1.38 16.82
CA TYR A 301 12.86 2.46 15.84
C TYR A 301 14.07 3.41 15.81
N THR A 302 14.78 3.59 16.91
CA THR A 302 15.97 4.47 16.93
C THR A 302 17.13 3.85 16.16
N THR A 303 17.37 2.56 16.36
CA THR A 303 18.35 1.77 15.61
C THR A 303 17.99 1.68 14.13
N ILE A 304 16.70 1.49 13.80
CA ILE A 304 16.22 1.47 12.41
C ILE A 304 16.50 2.82 11.72
N LEU A 305 16.25 3.94 12.40
CA LEU A 305 16.51 5.26 11.84
C LEU A 305 17.99 5.46 11.52
N SER A 306 18.88 5.23 12.49
CA SER A 306 20.33 5.36 12.27
C SER A 306 20.78 4.51 11.08
N TYR A 307 20.35 3.24 11.06
CA TYR A 307 20.62 2.32 9.97
C TYR A 307 20.18 2.85 8.60
N LEU A 308 18.94 3.35 8.49
CA LEU A 308 18.38 3.85 7.23
C LEU A 308 19.19 5.04 6.69
N PHE A 309 19.50 6.01 7.55
CA PHE A 309 20.24 7.21 7.13
C PHE A 309 21.73 6.92 6.86
N GLU A 310 22.35 6.02 7.59
CA GLU A 310 23.74 5.57 7.33
C GLU A 310 23.83 4.76 6.02
N THR A 311 22.88 3.85 5.79
CA THR A 311 22.94 2.90 4.67
C THR A 311 22.47 3.50 3.37
N TYR A 312 21.40 4.30 3.39
CA TYR A 312 20.69 4.76 2.19
C TYR A 312 20.85 6.25 1.87
N SER A 313 21.83 6.89 2.50
CA SER A 313 22.25 8.24 2.12
C SER A 313 23.55 8.26 1.32
N THR A 314 23.82 9.41 0.73
CA THR A 314 25.10 9.72 0.07
C THR A 314 26.12 10.33 1.03
N VAL A 315 25.72 10.64 2.27
CA VAL A 315 26.59 11.22 3.30
C VAL A 315 27.12 10.08 4.15
N ILE A 316 28.44 9.99 4.28
CA ILE A 316 29.03 9.11 5.29
C ILE A 316 28.86 9.86 6.62
N LEU A 317 27.88 9.43 7.41
CA LEU A 317 27.60 9.97 8.75
C LEU A 317 28.59 9.42 9.79
#